data_AF-A0A803R718-F1
#
_entry.id   AF-A0A803R718-F1
#
_cell.length_a   1.000
_cell.length_b   1.000
_cell.length_c   1.000
_cell.angle_alpha   90.00
_cell.angle_beta   90.00
_cell.angle_gamma   90.00
#
_symmetry.space_group_name_H-M   'P 1'
#
loop_
_entity.id
_entity.type
_entity.pdbx_description
1 polymer ?
#
loop_
_entity_poly.entity_id
_entity_poly.type
_entity_poly.pdbx_seq_one_letter_code
_entity_poly.pdbx_strand_id
1 'polypeptide(L)'
;MLQRILVIIKVITQLEIRHRRLEVDMEIRKIMSDSNSYDNNNNKEEQQFHFVLVHGAGHGGWCWYKIRTLLEAAGHKVTCPDLKCSGIDPTDFNTVFTFADYNQPLTSFMSSLPPNHKV
;
A
#
# COMPACT_ATOMS: atom_id res chain seq x y z
N MET A 1 -13.40 -4.27 13.84
CA MET A 1 -12.62 -3.20 13.18
C MET A 1 -11.13 -3.56 13.03
N LEU A 2 -10.48 -4.09 14.07
CA LEU A 2 -9.07 -4.54 14.01
C LEU A 2 -8.83 -5.85 13.22
N GLN A 3 -9.84 -6.71 13.06
CA GLN A 3 -9.71 -7.95 12.28
C GLN A 3 -9.61 -7.74 10.76
N ARG A 4 -9.98 -6.56 10.23
CA ARG A 4 -9.91 -6.28 8.78
C ARG A 4 -8.54 -5.76 8.32
N ILE A 5 -7.83 -5.05 9.18
CA ILE A 5 -6.46 -4.58 8.90
C ILE A 5 -5.46 -5.74 8.93
N LEU A 6 -5.70 -6.75 9.79
CA LEU A 6 -4.82 -7.91 9.92
C LEU A 6 -4.84 -8.86 8.71
N VAL A 7 -5.95 -8.90 7.97
CA VAL A 7 -6.09 -9.76 6.77
C VAL A 7 -5.18 -9.26 5.63
N ILE A 8 -5.05 -7.95 5.45
CA ILE A 8 -4.21 -7.36 4.41
C ILE A 8 -2.73 -7.64 4.67
N ILE A 9 -2.28 -7.53 5.93
CA ILE A 9 -0.88 -7.81 6.32
C ILE A 9 -0.53 -9.31 6.14
N LYS A 10 -1.49 -10.22 6.33
CA LYS A 10 -1.27 -11.66 6.26
C LYS A 10 -1.25 -12.21 4.82
N VAL A 11 -1.94 -11.55 3.89
CA VAL A 11 -1.91 -11.91 2.46
C VAL A 11 -0.58 -11.51 1.79
N ILE A 12 0.07 -10.46 2.29
CA ILE A 12 1.29 -9.91 1.68
C ILE A 12 2.56 -10.67 2.11
N THR A 13 2.58 -11.28 3.28
CA THR A 13 3.79 -11.93 3.83
C THR A 13 3.92 -13.43 3.53
N GLN A 14 2.85 -14.12 3.11
CA GLN A 14 2.86 -15.59 2.99
C GLN A 14 2.73 -16.15 1.57
N LEU A 15 3.12 -15.40 0.54
CA LEU A 15 3.00 -15.88 -0.84
C LEU A 15 4.33 -15.77 -1.58
N GLU A 16 5.11 -16.84 -1.37
CA GLU A 16 6.27 -17.25 -2.13
C GLU A 16 6.18 -16.89 -3.62
N ILE A 17 7.32 -16.35 -4.04
CA ILE A 17 7.76 -16.05 -5.39
C ILE A 17 7.70 -17.34 -6.23
N ARG A 18 6.66 -17.51 -7.09
CA ARG A 18 6.85 -17.95 -8.49
C ARG A 18 5.62 -18.16 -9.39
N HIS A 19 4.37 -18.09 -8.95
CA HIS A 19 3.28 -18.52 -9.86
C HIS A 19 1.95 -17.75 -9.80
N ARG A 20 1.99 -16.43 -9.59
CA ARG A 20 0.79 -15.69 -9.17
C ARG A 20 0.46 -14.42 -9.94
N ARG A 21 0.75 -14.36 -11.24
CA ARG A 21 0.34 -13.24 -12.09
C ARG A 21 -1.20 -13.08 -12.08
N LEU A 22 -1.94 -14.18 -12.08
CA LEU A 22 -3.40 -14.16 -12.16
C LEU A 22 -4.11 -13.88 -10.83
N GLU A 23 -3.59 -14.32 -9.68
CA GLU A 23 -4.29 -14.07 -8.40
C GLU A 23 -4.08 -12.63 -7.94
N VAL A 24 -2.89 -12.04 -8.17
CA VAL A 24 -2.67 -10.60 -7.91
C VAL A 24 -3.53 -9.76 -8.84
N ASP A 25 -3.60 -10.11 -10.13
CA ASP A 25 -4.48 -9.43 -11.09
C ASP A 25 -5.96 -9.58 -10.70
N MET A 26 -6.39 -10.73 -10.17
CA MET A 26 -7.75 -10.94 -9.65
C MET A 26 -8.02 -10.16 -8.37
N GLU A 27 -7.07 -10.10 -7.44
CA GLU A 27 -7.20 -9.33 -6.20
C GLU A 27 -7.29 -7.84 -6.51
N ILE A 28 -6.46 -7.33 -7.43
CA ILE A 28 -6.53 -5.95 -7.93
C ILE A 28 -7.88 -5.70 -8.61
N ARG A 29 -8.33 -6.59 -9.50
CA ARG A 29 -9.65 -6.48 -10.15
C ARG A 29 -10.80 -6.51 -9.15
N LYS A 30 -10.68 -7.29 -8.07
CA LYS A 30 -11.67 -7.39 -7.01
C LYS A 30 -11.70 -6.13 -6.15
N ILE A 31 -10.53 -5.58 -5.79
CA ILE A 31 -10.42 -4.28 -5.12
C ILE A 31 -11.08 -3.19 -5.99
N MET A 32 -10.80 -3.19 -7.30
CA MET A 32 -11.42 -2.27 -8.26
C MET A 32 -12.94 -2.50 -8.40
N SER A 33 -13.43 -3.74 -8.34
CA SER A 33 -14.86 -4.04 -8.42
C SER A 33 -15.62 -3.65 -7.15
N ASP A 34 -15.02 -3.85 -5.98
CA ASP A 34 -15.63 -3.54 -4.69
C ASP A 34 -15.75 -2.02 -4.48
N SER A 35 -14.82 -1.22 -5.02
CA SER A 35 -14.94 0.24 -5.09
C SER A 35 -16.10 0.70 -6.01
N ASN A 36 -16.33 0.02 -7.13
CA ASN A 36 -17.42 0.35 -8.08
C ASN A 36 -18.83 0.05 -7.53
N SER A 37 -18.98 -0.80 -6.51
CA SER A 37 -20.30 -1.07 -5.91
C SER A 37 -20.84 0.11 -5.07
N TYR A 38 -20.00 1.10 -4.74
CA TYR A 38 -20.40 2.24 -3.92
C TYR A 38 -20.83 3.48 -4.71
N ASP A 39 -20.62 3.53 -6.03
CA ASP A 39 -20.98 4.68 -6.88
C ASP A 39 -21.88 4.26 -8.04
N ASN A 40 -23.19 4.49 -7.88
CA ASN A 40 -24.21 4.16 -8.87
C ASN A 40 -24.60 5.41 -9.67
N ASN A 41 -23.62 6.09 -10.29
CA ASN A 41 -23.83 7.21 -11.19
C ASN A 41 -22.94 7.10 -12.44
N ASN A 42 -23.59 7.06 -13.61
CA ASN A 42 -23.06 6.71 -14.93
C ASN A 42 -22.10 7.74 -15.58
N ASN A 43 -21.16 8.30 -14.84
CA ASN A 43 -20.03 9.04 -15.41
C ASN A 43 -18.76 8.22 -15.19
N LYS A 44 -18.31 7.49 -16.22
CA LYS A 44 -17.02 6.77 -16.21
C LYS A 44 -15.86 7.77 -16.30
N GLU A 45 -15.73 8.66 -15.32
CA GLU A 45 -14.44 9.21 -15.00
C GLU A 45 -13.66 8.06 -14.34
N GLU A 46 -12.56 7.62 -14.95
CA GLU A 46 -11.67 6.65 -14.31
C GLU A 46 -11.19 7.26 -13.00
N GLN A 47 -11.81 6.84 -11.89
CA GLN A 47 -11.58 7.46 -10.59
C GLN A 47 -10.12 7.23 -10.18
N GLN A 48 -9.35 8.31 -10.14
CA GLN A 48 -7.94 8.26 -9.79
C GLN A 48 -7.77 8.08 -8.27
N PHE A 49 -7.46 6.87 -7.83
CA PHE A 49 -7.10 6.58 -6.45
C PHE A 49 -5.62 6.90 -6.15
N HIS A 50 -5.34 7.12 -4.87
CA HIS A 50 -3.98 7.23 -4.35
C HIS A 50 -3.70 6.09 -3.38
N PHE A 51 -2.92 5.10 -3.81
CA PHE A 51 -2.56 3.93 -3.00
C PHE A 51 -1.31 4.18 -2.15
N VAL A 52 -1.34 3.74 -0.90
CA VAL A 52 -0.18 3.75 0.00
C VAL A 52 0.20 2.30 0.32
N LEU A 53 1.32 1.83 -0.22
CA LEU A 53 1.75 0.44 -0.07
C LEU A 53 2.83 0.34 1.01
N VAL A 54 2.48 -0.23 2.15
CA VAL A 54 3.36 -0.37 3.31
C VAL A 54 4.01 -1.75 3.32
N HIS A 55 5.34 -1.80 3.42
CA HIS A 55 6.10 -3.06 3.42
C HIS A 55 6.08 -3.77 4.78
N GLY A 56 6.43 -5.06 4.79
CA GLY A 56 6.66 -5.86 6.00
C GLY A 56 8.11 -5.81 6.50
N ALA A 57 8.42 -6.55 7.57
CA ALA A 57 9.77 -6.62 8.13
C ALA A 57 10.80 -7.14 7.11
N GLY A 58 12.03 -6.61 7.15
CA GLY A 58 13.14 -7.01 6.27
C GLY A 58 13.03 -6.50 4.82
N HIS A 59 12.07 -5.63 4.53
CA HIS A 59 11.82 -5.07 3.21
C HIS A 59 11.90 -3.53 3.25
N GLY A 60 11.59 -2.90 2.12
CA GLY A 60 11.37 -1.46 1.98
C GLY A 60 10.32 -1.23 0.89
N GLY A 61 10.02 0.03 0.57
CA GLY A 61 9.14 0.42 -0.52
C GLY A 61 9.52 -0.20 -1.87
N TRP A 62 10.80 -0.55 -2.06
CA TRP A 62 11.31 -1.25 -3.25
C TRP A 62 10.60 -2.58 -3.53
N CYS A 63 10.07 -3.28 -2.52
CA CYS A 63 9.40 -4.58 -2.73
C CYS A 63 8.10 -4.44 -3.54
N TRP A 64 7.54 -3.23 -3.61
CA TRP A 64 6.29 -2.93 -4.31
C TRP A 64 6.46 -2.57 -5.79
N TYR A 65 7.68 -2.58 -6.34
CA TYR A 65 7.95 -2.01 -7.66
C TYR A 65 7.00 -2.52 -8.77
N LYS A 66 6.70 -3.83 -8.81
CA LYS A 66 5.79 -4.40 -9.82
C LYS A 66 4.36 -3.88 -9.68
N ILE A 67 3.83 -3.87 -8.45
CA ILE A 67 2.45 -3.44 -8.17
C ILE A 67 2.33 -1.95 -8.42
N ARG A 68 3.31 -1.17 -7.96
CA ARG A 68 3.42 0.25 -8.23
C ARG A 68 3.35 0.54 -9.73
N THR A 69 4.17 -0.13 -10.54
CA THR A 69 4.18 0.06 -12.00
C THR A 69 2.81 -0.24 -12.63
N LEU A 70 2.13 -1.30 -12.19
CA LEU A 70 0.81 -1.66 -12.73
C LEU A 70 -0.27 -0.64 -12.36
N LEU A 71 -0.29 -0.18 -11.11
CA LEU A 71 -1.26 0.81 -10.63
C LEU A 71 -1.02 2.19 -11.24
N GLU A 72 0.24 2.61 -11.37
CA GLU A 72 0.61 3.86 -12.05
C GLU A 72 0.25 3.79 -13.54
N ALA A 73 0.45 2.65 -14.21
CA ALA A 73 0.04 2.44 -15.60
C ALA A 73 -1.50 2.47 -15.78
N ALA A 74 -2.25 2.11 -14.74
CA ALA A 74 -3.72 2.25 -14.69
C ALA A 74 -4.18 3.67 -14.30
N GLY A 75 -3.27 4.65 -14.22
CA GLY A 75 -3.60 6.05 -13.96
C GLY A 75 -3.70 6.42 -12.48
N HIS A 76 -3.42 5.49 -11.55
CA HIS A 76 -3.49 5.76 -10.12
C HIS A 76 -2.19 6.36 -9.57
N LYS A 77 -2.29 7.14 -8.50
CA LYS A 77 -1.14 7.59 -7.73
C LYS A 77 -0.72 6.50 -6.75
N VAL A 78 0.59 6.27 -6.59
CA VAL A 78 1.10 5.27 -5.64
C VAL A 78 2.25 5.84 -4.84
N THR A 79 2.19 5.68 -3.52
CA THR A 79 3.29 5.99 -2.60
C THR A 79 3.74 4.71 -1.89
N CYS A 80 5.03 4.44 -1.90
CA CYS A 80 5.64 3.27 -1.24
C CYS A 80 6.71 3.77 -0.25
N PRO A 81 6.35 4.19 0.97
CA PRO A 81 7.30 4.74 1.92
C PRO A 81 8.23 3.64 2.44
N ASP A 82 9.50 3.98 2.63
CA ASP A 82 10.37 3.24 3.54
C ASP A 82 10.04 3.64 4.98
N LEU A 83 9.77 2.65 5.82
CA LEU A 83 9.65 2.85 7.27
C LEU A 83 11.05 3.07 7.87
N LYS A 84 11.14 3.51 9.14
CA LYS A 84 12.46 3.71 9.75
C LYS A 84 13.27 2.42 9.71
N CYS A 85 14.58 2.57 9.55
CA CYS A 85 15.58 1.50 9.45
C CYS A 85 15.29 0.44 8.38
N SER A 86 14.52 0.81 7.35
CA SER A 86 14.05 -0.10 6.29
C SER A 86 14.36 0.47 4.91
N GLY A 87 14.52 -0.40 3.91
CA GLY A 87 14.84 0.03 2.55
C GLY A 87 16.11 0.89 2.49
N ILE A 88 15.97 2.14 2.05
CA ILE A 88 17.08 3.11 2.00
C ILE A 88 17.09 4.11 3.16
N ASP A 89 16.20 3.96 4.15
CA ASP A 89 16.20 4.82 5.34
C ASP A 89 17.47 4.57 6.16
N PRO A 90 18.27 5.61 6.47
CA PRO A 90 19.57 5.46 7.09
C PRO A 90 19.51 5.30 8.62
N THR A 91 18.33 5.26 9.22
CA THR A 91 18.20 5.12 10.68
C THR A 91 18.79 3.78 11.13
N ASP A 92 19.66 3.80 12.13
CA ASP A 92 20.18 2.57 12.74
C ASP A 92 19.05 1.79 13.42
N PHE A 93 18.88 0.52 13.06
CA PHE A 93 17.87 -0.36 13.63
C PHE A 93 18.00 -0.51 15.15
N ASN A 94 19.21 -0.34 15.71
CA ASN A 94 19.46 -0.37 17.15
C ASN A 94 18.91 0.87 17.89
N THR A 95 18.29 1.82 17.19
CA THR A 95 17.71 3.03 17.78
C THR A 95 16.18 3.07 17.70
N VAL A 96 15.56 2.08 17.06
CA VAL A 96 14.11 2.03 16.82
C VAL A 96 13.50 0.92 17.67
N PHE A 97 12.88 1.30 18.79
CA PHE A 97 12.38 0.33 19.80
C PHE A 97 10.87 0.25 19.89
N THR A 98 10.14 1.17 19.26
CA THR A 98 8.68 1.21 19.35
C THR A 98 8.03 1.12 17.97
N PHE A 99 6.81 0.60 17.97
CA PHE A 99 5.99 0.57 16.76
C PHE A 99 5.71 2.00 16.25
N ALA A 100 5.52 2.96 17.15
CA ALA A 100 5.31 4.36 16.77
C ALA A 100 6.53 4.95 16.06
N ASP A 101 7.74 4.68 16.56
CA ASP A 101 8.98 5.15 15.95
C ASP A 101 9.20 4.51 14.57
N TYR A 102 9.00 3.20 14.47
CA TYR A 102 9.11 2.47 13.22
C TYR A 102 8.17 3.02 12.13
N ASN A 103 6.91 3.29 12.50
CA ASN A 103 5.89 3.78 11.58
C ASN A 103 5.88 5.30 11.40
N GLN A 104 6.81 6.04 12.01
CA GLN A 104 6.80 7.50 11.94
C GLN A 104 6.79 8.07 10.50
N PRO A 105 7.52 7.50 9.51
CA PRO A 105 7.45 7.98 8.14
C PRO A 105 6.04 7.88 7.55
N LEU A 106 5.34 6.77 7.82
CA LEU A 106 3.96 6.57 7.38
C LEU A 106 3.01 7.55 8.08
N THR A 107 3.10 7.69 9.40
CA THR A 107 2.19 8.59 10.13
C THR A 107 2.40 10.05 9.73
N SER A 108 3.65 10.48 9.56
CA SER A 108 3.97 11.82 9.06
C SER A 108 3.46 12.05 7.64
N PHE A 109 3.58 11.05 6.75
CA PHE A 109 2.99 11.12 5.42
C PHE A 109 1.46 11.29 5.50
N MET A 110 0.77 10.46 6.28
CA MET A 110 -0.68 10.53 6.42
C MET A 110 -1.15 11.88 6.99
N SER A 111 -0.42 12.45 7.96
CA SER A 111 -0.71 13.77 8.52
C SER A 111 -0.42 14.93 7.55
N SER A 112 0.41 14.72 6.53
CA SER A 112 0.71 15.74 5.52
C SER A 112 -0.35 15.85 4.41
N LEU A 113 -1.30 14.91 4.36
CA LEU A 113 -2.35 14.90 3.35
C LEU A 113 -3.37 16.03 3.57
N PRO A 114 -3.90 16.65 2.50
CA PRO A 114 -5.00 17.60 2.63
C PRO A 114 -6.23 16.98 3.34
N PRO A 115 -7.01 17.74 4.11
CA PRO A 115 -8.11 17.20 4.93
C PRO A 115 -9.16 16.36 4.19
N ASN A 116 -9.36 16.62 2.89
CA ASN A 116 -10.34 15.93 2.05
C ASN A 116 -9.71 14.90 1.11
N HIS A 117 -8.39 14.67 1.21
CA HIS A 117 -7.67 13.71 0.37
C HIS A 117 -7.68 12.33 1.03
N LYS A 118 -8.30 11.35 0.38
CA LYS A 118 -8.32 9.95 0.85
C LYS A 118 -7.24 9.12 0.15
N VAL A 119 -6.69 8.16 0.89
CA VAL A 119 -5.70 7.16 0.43
C VAL A 119 -6.04 5.79 1.01
#